data_AF-X0XUL8-F1
#
_entry.id   AF-X0XUL8-F1
#
_cell.length_a   1.000
_cell.length_b   1.000
_cell.length_c   1.000
_cell.angle_alpha   90.00
_cell.angle_beta   90.00
_cell.angle_gamma   90.00
#
_symmetry.space_group_name_H-M   'P 1'
#
loop_
_entity.id
_entity.type
_entity.pdbx_description
1 polymer ?
#
loop_
_entity_poly.entity_id
_entity_poly.type
_entity_poly.pdbx_seq_one_letter_code
_entity_poly.pdbx_strand_id
1 'polypeptide(L)' 'MRSSRTYIITELGKFKPQMTAVDELGTGEVGYVIANIHELADVTIGDTITDYAKPASQPLPGYKPPIQMVFSDFYPGNNT' A
#
# COMPACT_ATOMS: atom_id res chain seq x y z
N MET A 1 7.28 7.55 0.60
CA MET A 1 7.56 8.39 -0.59
C MET A 1 8.57 7.70 -1.50
N ARG A 2 8.22 6.52 -2.02
CA ARG A 2 9.06 5.89 -3.03
C ARG A 2 8.63 6.27 -4.45
N SER A 3 7.35 6.54 -4.64
CA SER A 3 6.77 7.08 -5.86
C SER A 3 6.38 8.54 -5.65
N SER A 4 6.80 9.44 -6.55
CA SER A 4 6.29 10.82 -6.63
C SER A 4 4.94 10.86 -7.36
N ARG A 5 4.05 9.90 -7.06
CA ARG A 5 2.74 9.76 -7.68
C ARG A 5 1.67 10.28 -6.71
N THR A 6 0.71 11.01 -7.23
CA THR A 6 -0.40 11.57 -6.45
C THR A 6 -1.69 10.86 -6.87
N TYR A 7 -2.46 10.39 -5.89
CA TYR A 7 -3.72 9.71 -6.13
C TYR A 7 -4.84 10.42 -5.36
N ILE A 8 -6.04 10.37 -5.91
CA ILE A 8 -7.24 10.88 -5.25
C ILE A 8 -7.83 9.74 -4.43
N ILE A 9 -7.94 9.98 -3.12
CA ILE A 9 -8.58 9.03 -2.21
C ILE A 9 -10.09 9.07 -2.46
N THR A 10 -10.66 7.93 -2.81
CA THR A 10 -12.10 7.76 -3.04
C THR A 10 -12.82 7.38 -1.76
N GLU A 11 -12.17 6.57 -0.90
CA GLU A 11 -12.76 6.13 0.37
C GLU A 11 -11.67 5.89 1.42
N LEU A 12 -12.03 6.21 2.66
CA LEU A 12 -11.26 5.93 3.88
C LEU A 12 -12.14 5.12 4.81
N GLY A 13 -11.55 4.18 5.54
CA GLY A 13 -12.34 3.35 6.45
C GLY A 13 -11.52 2.64 7.51
N LYS A 14 -12.24 2.11 8.50
CA LYS A 14 -11.67 1.26 9.56
C LYS A 14 -12.30 -0.13 9.49
N PHE A 15 -11.53 -1.13 9.89
CA PHE A 15 -12.05 -2.47 10.07
C PHE A 15 -12.68 -2.59 11.46
N LYS A 16 -14.02 -2.72 11.51
CA LYS A 16 -14.78 -2.99 12.73
C LYS A 16 -15.79 -4.12 12.47
N PRO A 17 -15.42 -5.36 12.82
CA PRO A 17 -15.06 -6.47 11.90
C PRO A 17 -15.47 -6.37 10.41
N GLN A 18 -16.54 -5.64 10.06
CA GLN A 18 -16.87 -5.26 8.69
C GLN A 18 -16.22 -3.93 8.31
N MET A 19 -16.12 -3.66 7.02
CA MET A 19 -15.57 -2.39 6.50
C MET A 19 -16.55 -1.27 6.83
N THR A 20 -16.11 -0.31 7.64
CA THR A 20 -16.89 0.89 7.95
C THR A 20 -16.16 2.10 7.41
N ALA A 21 -16.78 2.82 6.48
CA ALA A 21 -16.25 4.07 5.95
C ALA A 21 -16.19 5.13 7.08
N VAL A 22 -15.12 5.92 7.09
CA VAL A 22 -14.90 7.01 8.05
C VAL A 22 -14.43 8.24 7.31
N ASP A 23 -14.76 9.43 7.83
CA ASP A 23 -14.40 10.69 7.17
C ASP A 23 -12.91 11.02 7.35
N GLU A 24 -12.29 10.60 8.45
CA GLU A 24 -10.88 10.86 8.75
C GLU A 24 -10.20 9.71 9.51
N LEU A 25 -8.89 9.58 9.29
CA LEU A 25 -7.98 8.70 10.04
C LEU A 25 -6.96 9.57 10.79
N GLY A 26 -7.01 9.52 12.12
CA GLY A 26 -6.10 10.22 13.01
C GLY A 26 -4.77 9.48 13.24
N THR A 27 -3.90 10.11 14.02
CA THR A 27 -2.59 9.54 14.37
C THR A 27 -2.74 8.29 15.23
N GLY A 28 -2.09 7.20 14.83
CA GLY A 28 -2.12 5.91 15.55
C GLY A 28 -3.34 5.05 15.23
N GLU A 29 -4.23 5.52 14.36
CA GLU A 29 -5.36 4.74 13.90
C GLU A 29 -4.97 3.82 12.74
N VAL A 30 -5.61 2.66 12.67
CA VAL A 30 -5.39 1.64 11.63
C VAL A 30 -6.66 1.51 10.81
N GLY A 31 -6.52 1.51 9.49
CA GLY A 31 -7.62 1.48 8.56
C GLY A 31 -7.21 1.06 7.16
N TYR A 32 -8.08 1.31 6.19
CA TYR A 32 -7.83 1.11 4.77
C TYR A 32 -8.07 2.42 4.00
N VAL A 33 -7.44 2.51 2.84
CA VAL A 33 -7.54 3.64 1.91
C VAL A 33 -7.80 3.08 0.52
N ILE A 34 -8.77 3.62 -0.19
CA ILE A 34 -9.10 3.26 -1.57
C ILE A 34 -8.77 4.45 -2.46
N ALA A 35 -7.90 4.27 -3.45
CA ALA A 35 -7.38 5.37 -4.28
C ALA A 35 -7.23 5.04 -5.78
N ASN A 36 -8.12 4.21 -6.35
CA ASN A 36 -8.18 3.87 -7.79
C ASN A 36 -6.80 3.59 -8.44
N ILE A 37 -5.93 2.88 -7.72
CA ILE A 37 -4.58 2.56 -8.16
C ILE A 37 -4.66 1.40 -9.14
N HIS A 38 -4.19 1.62 -10.37
CA HIS A 38 -4.28 0.62 -11.46
C HIS A 38 -3.15 -0.41 -11.42
N GLU A 39 -1.94 0.00 -11.04
CA GLU A 39 -0.76 -0.86 -11.02
C GLU A 39 -0.40 -1.25 -9.58
N LEU A 40 -0.36 -2.56 -9.30
CA LEU A 40 0.05 -3.06 -7.97
C LEU A 40 1.52 -2.72 -7.66
N ALA A 41 2.35 -2.50 -8.68
CA ALA A 41 3.74 -2.08 -8.52
C ALA A 41 3.88 -0.71 -7.82
N ASP A 42 2.84 0.11 -7.87
CA ASP A 42 2.81 1.43 -7.20
C ASP A 42 2.54 1.33 -5.69
N VAL A 43 1.98 0.21 -5.24
CA VAL A 43 1.67 -0.04 -3.84
C VAL A 43 2.65 -1.07 -3.31
N THR A 44 3.68 -0.58 -2.62
CA THR A 44 4.61 -1.47 -1.91
C THR A 44 4.25 -1.49 -0.42
N ILE A 45 4.31 -2.69 0.18
CA ILE A 45 4.20 -2.85 1.64
C ILE A 45 5.22 -1.93 2.32
N GLY A 46 4.85 -1.28 3.42
CA GLY A 46 5.77 -0.41 4.16
C GLY A 46 6.14 0.91 3.48
N ASP A 47 5.48 1.31 2.39
CA ASP A 47 5.58 2.70 1.91
C ASP A 47 4.91 3.67 2.88
N THR A 48 5.33 4.93 2.83
CA THR A 48 4.77 6.04 3.61
C THR A 48 3.89 6.91 2.72
N ILE A 49 2.59 6.88 2.97
CA ILE A 49 1.59 7.77 2.36
C ILE A 49 1.63 9.12 3.11
N THR A 50 1.58 10.23 2.38
CA THR A 50 1.58 11.58 2.94
C THR A 50 0.59 12.46 2.21
N ASP A 51 0.25 13.61 2.80
CA ASP A 51 -0.58 14.62 2.15
C ASP A 51 0.22 15.34 1.04
N TYR A 52 -0.45 15.64 -0.07
CA TYR A 52 0.12 16.43 -1.16
C TYR A 52 0.40 17.89 -0.74
N ALA A 53 -0.51 18.49 0.03
CA ALA A 53 -0.39 19.89 0.45
C ALA A 53 0.61 20.07 1.60
N LYS A 54 0.81 19.03 2.43
CA LYS A 54 1.73 19.03 3.57
C LYS A 54 2.51 17.72 3.62
N PRO A 55 3.50 17.54 2.73
CA PRO A 55 4.30 16.32 2.71
C PRO A 55 5.14 16.20 3.99
N ALA A 56 5.25 14.97 4.51
CA ALA A 56 6.12 14.65 5.63
C ALA A 56 7.59 14.91 5.25
N SER A 57 8.39 15.44 6.18
CA SER A 57 9.78 15.79 5.87
C SER A 57 10.66 14.56 5.60
N GLN A 58 10.33 13.40 6.17
CA GLN A 58 11.07 12.15 5.98
C GLN A 58 10.11 10.96 5.93
N PRO A 59 10.36 9.96 5.05
CA PRO A 59 9.63 8.70 5.07
C PRO A 59 9.96 7.90 6.33
N LEU A 60 9.05 6.99 6.73
CA LEU A 60 9.26 6.15 7.91
C LEU A 60 10.46 5.21 7.68
N PRO A 61 11.42 5.16 8.61
CA PRO A 61 12.55 4.25 8.50
C PRO A 61 12.11 2.80 8.76
N GLY A 62 12.73 1.85 8.06
CA GLY A 62 12.65 0.43 8.41
C GLY A 62 12.08 -0.48 7.33
N TYR A 63 11.45 0.05 6.27
CA TYR A 63 11.05 -0.81 5.16
C TYR A 63 12.26 -1.24 4.33
N LYS A 64 12.42 -2.56 4.16
CA LYS A 64 13.39 -3.17 3.24
C LYS A 64 12.61 -3.94 2.18
N PRO A 65 12.91 -3.74 0.89
CA PRO A 65 12.24 -4.49 -0.17
C PRO A 65 12.45 -6.00 0.05
N PRO A 66 11.43 -6.83 -0.25
CA PRO A 66 11.55 -8.27 -0.11
C PRO A 66 12.65 -8.77 -1.05
N ILE A 67 13.63 -9.46 -0.49
CA ILE A 67 14.67 -10.15 -1.23
C ILE A 67 14.23 -11.59 -1.46
N GLN A 68 14.19 -12.00 -2.73
CA GLN A 68 13.85 -13.38 -3.09
C GLN A 68 15.01 -14.29 -2.67
N MET A 69 14.76 -15.18 -1.72
CA MET A 69 15.79 -16.05 -1.15
C MET A 69 15.85 -17.44 -1.78
N VAL A 70 14.75 -17.90 -2.39
CA VAL A 70 14.63 -19.24 -2.98
C VAL A 70 14.02 -19.10 -4.37
N PHE A 71 14.65 -19.74 -5.34
CA PHE A 71 14.18 -19.81 -6.73
C PHE A 71 13.84 -21.27 -7.04
N SER A 72 12.74 -21.50 -7.74
CA SER A 72 12.34 -22.81 -8.26
C SER A 72 11.90 -22.64 -9.70
N ASP A 73 12.39 -23.51 -10.58
CA ASP A 73 12.00 -23.51 -11.99
C ASP A 73 10.71 -24.30 -12.15
N PHE A 74 9.72 -23.67 -12.78
CA PHE A 74 8.46 -24.32 -13.15
C PHE A 74 8.48 -24.63 -14.64
N TYR A 75 8.33 -25.91 -14.98
CA TYR A 75 8.12 -26.36 -16.34
C TYR A 75 6.66 -26.81 -16.48
N PRO A 76 5.93 -26.37 -17.52
CA PRO A 76 4.58 -26.84 -17.75
C PRO A 76 4.59 -28.34 -18.02
N GLY A 77 3.81 -29.11 -17.26
CA GLY A 77 3.64 -30.53 -17.50
C GLY A 77 2.82 -30.78 -18.77
N ASN A 78 3.24 -31.71 -19.61
CA ASN A 78 2.41 -32.19 -20.70
C ASN A 78 1.20 -32.92 -20.12
N ASN A 79 0.04 -32.29 -20.25
CA ASN A 79 -1.25 -32.83 -19.83
C ASN A 79 -1.52 -34.15 -20.58
N THR A 80 -1.55 -35.27 -19.86
CA THR A 80 -2.14 -36.55 -20.33
C THR A 80 -3.60 -36.59 -19.93
#